data_AF-A0A952DUZ5-F1
#
_entry.id   AF-A0A952DUZ5-F1
#
_cell.length_a   1.000
_cell.length_b   1.000
_cell.length_c   1.000
_cell.angle_alpha   90.00
_cell.angle_beta   90.00
_cell.angle_gamma   90.00
#
_symmetry.space_group_name_H-M   'P 1'
#
loop_
_entity.id
_entity.type
_entity.pdbx_description
1 polymer ?
#
loop_
_entity_poly.entity_id
_entity_poly.type
_entity_poly.pdbx_seq_one_letter_code
_entity_poly.pdbx_strand_id
1 'polypeptide(L)'
;TPSSTDTYYFGFKAYSLQNQFYLYVDDIRIDISPWIWTGINNTDWSVASNWNLGSVPNSSSNVVIANTLNRPVLNSGTYLIKNLTVDSIATLTINGKLQLTGNLNNEAVITGTGTLEFNGTSAQTITNTRATDAIVIGTFTSNNNTSVTLSSNGRVNISDVININAGLLYTNGKLVLKSSSQKTARIAPLITGSIAGSITVERFIPSKAVRKWSFISSPVAQTLSNSWQQQIHITGNGIGGTICPSFSKHSNGFDATFSNTPSAYTYDASKIQGQRWLPVPTTNSFTIAAGKGFRVNIRGPRSLGCSLLDGTNMTPSEVTLSSSGTISNESKNLGTFSITYPNVGVDNYVFVGNPYPSAISFSALQASNWASINTNYAVYIPTNAAGVYSYWSDDNGEFTGGSGYDNNYGNIIANGQAVFLQSTVAGAVTLNFNENQKISENNTGYFRPNKVINEKLKISYSNMQEKIDELVIRYSND
;
A
#
# COMPACT_ATOMS: atom_id res chain seq x y z
N THR A 1 -21.86 -36.36 13.31
CA THR A 1 -20.78 -36.53 12.32
C THR A 1 -19.78 -37.50 12.90
N PRO A 2 -19.36 -38.54 12.17
CA PRO A 2 -18.41 -39.50 12.72
C PRO A 2 -17.03 -38.84 12.90
N SER A 3 -16.25 -39.27 13.90
CA SER A 3 -15.01 -38.61 14.30
C SER A 3 -13.89 -38.85 13.28
N SER A 4 -13.05 -37.86 13.00
CA SER A 4 -11.95 -37.99 12.03
C SER A 4 -10.85 -38.99 12.44
N THR A 5 -11.00 -39.66 13.59
CA THR A 5 -9.98 -40.52 14.20
C THR A 5 -10.48 -41.92 14.57
N ASP A 6 -11.74 -42.26 14.29
CA ASP A 6 -12.28 -43.60 14.59
C ASP A 6 -12.11 -44.60 13.45
N THR A 7 -12.25 -45.88 13.79
CA THR A 7 -12.29 -46.96 12.80
C THR A 7 -13.64 -46.95 12.09
N TYR A 8 -13.61 -46.75 10.77
CA TYR A 8 -14.78 -46.81 9.91
C TYR A 8 -14.91 -48.20 9.31
N TYR A 9 -16.00 -48.90 9.66
CA TYR A 9 -16.36 -50.15 9.01
C TYR A 9 -17.25 -49.84 7.81
N PHE A 10 -16.81 -50.21 6.62
CA PHE A 10 -17.64 -50.20 5.41
C PHE A 10 -17.90 -51.64 5.00
N GLY A 11 -19.18 -51.97 4.81
CA GLY A 11 -19.61 -53.26 4.31
C GLY A 11 -20.33 -53.07 2.98
N PHE A 12 -20.14 -54.02 2.06
CA PHE A 12 -20.89 -54.08 0.82
C PHE A 12 -21.39 -55.51 0.62
N LYS A 13 -22.56 -55.62 -0.01
CA LYS A 13 -23.13 -56.89 -0.43
C LYS A 13 -22.80 -57.08 -1.90
N ALA A 14 -21.99 -58.08 -2.21
CA ALA A 14 -21.66 -58.42 -3.58
C ALA A 14 -22.35 -59.73 -3.98
N TYR A 15 -22.68 -59.84 -5.27
CA TYR A 15 -23.19 -61.04 -5.89
C TYR A 15 -22.22 -61.45 -6.99
N SER A 16 -21.82 -62.72 -7.03
CA SER A 16 -21.03 -63.27 -8.13
C SER A 16 -21.89 -64.13 -9.05
N LEU A 17 -21.43 -64.34 -10.28
CA LEU A 17 -22.01 -65.36 -11.16
C LEU A 17 -21.68 -66.76 -10.64
N GLN A 18 -22.50 -67.75 -11.02
CA GLN A 18 -22.27 -69.15 -10.66
C GLN A 18 -20.85 -69.57 -11.07
N ASN A 19 -20.13 -70.24 -10.15
CA ASN A 19 -18.73 -70.69 -10.30
C ASN A 19 -17.65 -69.59 -10.35
N GLN A 20 -17.96 -68.34 -9.97
CA GLN A 20 -16.95 -67.32 -9.68
C GLN A 20 -16.72 -67.20 -8.16
N PHE A 21 -15.54 -67.65 -7.71
CA PHE A 21 -15.19 -67.76 -6.28
C PHE A 21 -14.34 -66.61 -5.74
N TYR A 22 -13.85 -65.73 -6.61
CA TYR A 22 -13.05 -64.55 -6.23
C TYR A 22 -13.80 -63.28 -6.59
N LEU A 23 -13.97 -62.40 -5.61
CA LEU A 23 -14.46 -61.04 -5.79
C LEU A 23 -13.30 -60.10 -5.46
N TYR A 24 -12.84 -59.35 -6.45
CA TYR A 24 -11.80 -58.34 -6.25
C TYR A 24 -12.48 -57.00 -6.00
N VAL A 25 -12.13 -56.38 -4.87
CA VAL A 25 -12.48 -54.98 -4.59
C VAL A 25 -11.18 -54.22 -4.62
N ASP A 26 -11.07 -53.32 -5.59
CA ASP A 26 -9.93 -52.45 -5.81
C ASP A 26 -10.41 -50.99 -5.83
N ASP A 27 -9.48 -50.05 -5.80
CA ASP A 27 -9.74 -48.60 -5.91
C ASP A 27 -10.65 -48.00 -4.82
N ILE A 28 -10.61 -48.53 -3.59
CA ILE A 28 -11.34 -47.93 -2.46
C ILE A 28 -10.69 -46.60 -2.08
N ARG A 29 -11.43 -45.50 -2.29
CA ARG A 29 -11.05 -44.15 -1.85
C ARG A 29 -12.00 -43.64 -0.77
N ILE A 30 -11.44 -43.23 0.37
CA ILE A 30 -12.18 -42.56 1.44
C ILE A 30 -11.74 -41.10 1.47
N ASP A 31 -12.65 -40.18 1.16
CA ASP A 31 -12.39 -38.73 1.21
C ASP A 31 -13.11 -38.10 2.41
N ILE A 32 -12.42 -37.18 3.09
CA ILE A 32 -13.05 -36.33 4.09
C ILE A 32 -13.94 -35.31 3.36
N SER A 33 -15.25 -35.33 3.63
CA SER A 33 -16.18 -34.36 3.06
C SER A 33 -15.77 -32.93 3.47
N PRO A 34 -15.68 -31.99 2.51
CA PRO A 34 -15.37 -30.60 2.85
C PRO A 34 -16.52 -29.95 3.61
N TRP A 35 -16.19 -28.92 4.39
CA TRP A 35 -17.17 -28.00 4.94
C TRP A 35 -17.64 -27.07 3.84
N ILE A 36 -18.85 -27.29 3.36
CA ILE A 36 -19.47 -26.51 2.30
C ILE A 36 -20.43 -25.52 2.95
N TRP A 37 -20.24 -24.24 2.62
CA TRP A 37 -21.16 -23.19 3.02
C TRP A 37 -22.49 -23.34 2.28
N THR A 38 -23.58 -23.52 3.01
CA THR A 38 -24.94 -23.59 2.46
C THR A 38 -25.68 -22.26 2.60
N GLY A 39 -25.35 -21.49 3.64
CA GLY A 39 -25.99 -20.19 3.91
C GLY A 39 -27.50 -20.29 4.09
N ILE A 40 -28.04 -21.43 4.54
CA ILE A 40 -29.50 -21.65 4.53
C ILE A 40 -30.25 -20.71 5.50
N ASN A 41 -29.62 -20.27 6.59
CA ASN A 41 -30.27 -19.42 7.59
C ASN A 41 -29.93 -17.94 7.39
N ASN A 42 -28.64 -17.61 7.28
CA ASN A 42 -28.15 -16.24 7.16
C ASN A 42 -26.69 -16.22 6.65
N THR A 43 -26.05 -15.04 6.72
CA THR A 43 -24.69 -14.79 6.24
C THR A 43 -23.59 -15.06 7.28
N ASP A 44 -23.92 -15.35 8.55
CA ASP A 44 -22.93 -15.39 9.63
C ASP A 44 -22.12 -16.69 9.65
N TRP A 45 -20.81 -16.59 9.43
CA TRP A 45 -19.88 -17.73 9.38
C TRP A 45 -19.95 -18.62 10.64
N SER A 46 -20.21 -18.02 11.80
CA SER A 46 -20.27 -18.71 13.10
C SER A 46 -21.53 -19.56 13.32
N VAL A 47 -22.53 -19.50 12.44
CA VAL A 47 -23.75 -20.29 12.60
C VAL A 47 -23.56 -21.69 12.02
N ALA A 48 -23.49 -22.69 12.90
CA ALA A 48 -23.25 -24.10 12.55
C ALA A 48 -24.24 -24.65 11.50
N SER A 49 -25.50 -24.23 11.54
CA SER A 49 -26.54 -24.65 10.61
C SER A 49 -26.42 -24.03 9.21
N ASN A 50 -25.49 -23.10 8.98
CA ASN A 50 -25.13 -22.61 7.64
C ASN A 50 -24.07 -23.48 6.93
N TRP A 51 -23.62 -24.55 7.58
CA TRP A 51 -22.64 -25.51 7.05
C TRP A 51 -23.31 -26.86 6.80
N ASN A 52 -22.95 -27.53 5.70
CA ASN A 52 -23.49 -28.85 5.33
C ASN A 52 -23.30 -29.92 6.43
N LEU A 53 -22.23 -29.81 7.23
CA LEU A 53 -21.93 -30.74 8.31
C LEU A 53 -22.50 -30.31 9.68
N GLY A 54 -23.37 -29.29 9.71
CA GLY A 54 -24.03 -28.81 10.93
C GLY A 54 -23.08 -28.33 12.02
N SER A 55 -21.86 -27.91 11.64
CA SER A 55 -20.80 -27.48 12.55
C SER A 55 -19.91 -26.42 11.89
N VAL A 56 -19.37 -25.50 12.69
CA VAL A 56 -18.46 -24.45 12.21
C VAL A 56 -17.08 -25.08 11.90
N PRO A 57 -16.44 -24.74 10.76
CA PRO A 57 -15.10 -25.19 10.43
C PRO A 57 -14.06 -24.83 11.49
N ASN A 58 -13.01 -25.66 11.60
CA ASN A 58 -11.85 -25.41 12.46
C ASN A 58 -10.54 -25.61 11.69
N SER A 59 -9.39 -25.50 12.36
CA SER A 59 -8.04 -25.57 11.77
C SER A 59 -7.71 -26.85 10.99
N SER A 60 -8.53 -27.90 11.07
CA SER A 60 -8.41 -29.14 10.30
C SER A 60 -9.32 -29.20 9.07
N SER A 61 -10.29 -28.29 8.96
CA SER A 61 -11.34 -28.30 7.94
C SER A 61 -10.86 -27.77 6.59
N ASN A 62 -11.20 -28.50 5.52
CA ASN A 62 -11.16 -28.00 4.16
C ASN A 62 -12.50 -27.33 3.86
N VAL A 63 -12.49 -26.03 3.57
CA VAL A 63 -13.70 -25.23 3.37
C VAL A 63 -13.93 -24.94 1.89
N VAL A 64 -15.17 -25.06 1.45
CA VAL A 64 -15.65 -24.65 0.13
C VAL A 64 -16.74 -23.60 0.28
N ILE A 65 -16.54 -22.44 -0.33
CA ILE A 65 -17.54 -21.38 -0.42
C ILE A 65 -18.17 -21.46 -1.80
N ALA A 66 -19.36 -22.06 -1.83
CA ALA A 66 -20.20 -22.13 -3.02
C ALA A 66 -21.00 -20.83 -3.22
N ASN A 67 -21.50 -20.63 -4.43
CA ASN A 67 -22.42 -19.54 -4.72
C ASN A 67 -23.79 -19.82 -4.09
N THR A 68 -24.12 -19.07 -3.04
CA THR A 68 -25.36 -19.20 -2.26
C THR A 68 -26.00 -17.82 -2.11
N LEU A 69 -27.30 -17.79 -1.82
CA LEU A 69 -28.05 -16.55 -1.62
C LEU A 69 -27.47 -15.73 -0.46
N ASN A 70 -27.30 -16.36 0.70
CA ASN A 70 -26.68 -15.74 1.87
C ASN A 70 -25.17 -15.98 1.83
N ARG A 71 -24.44 -15.04 1.24
CA ARG A 71 -22.99 -15.08 1.13
C ARG A 71 -22.31 -14.96 2.50
N PRO A 72 -21.28 -15.77 2.80
CA PRO A 72 -20.65 -15.78 4.11
C PRO A 72 -19.94 -14.48 4.46
N VAL A 73 -20.10 -14.06 5.72
CA VAL A 73 -19.44 -12.93 6.34
C VAL A 73 -18.77 -13.39 7.64
N LEU A 74 -17.46 -13.19 7.74
CA LEU A 74 -16.70 -13.34 8.99
C LEU A 74 -16.74 -11.99 9.70
N ASN A 75 -17.64 -11.83 10.68
CA ASN A 75 -17.92 -10.55 11.31
C ASN A 75 -16.75 -10.04 12.17
N SER A 76 -16.46 -10.73 13.28
CA SER A 76 -15.42 -10.34 14.24
C SER A 76 -14.82 -11.58 14.90
N GLY A 77 -13.57 -11.49 15.36
CA GLY A 77 -12.85 -12.62 15.94
C GLY A 77 -11.98 -13.37 14.93
N THR A 78 -11.48 -14.53 15.34
CA THR A 78 -10.56 -15.36 14.54
C THR A 78 -11.23 -16.66 14.14
N TYR A 79 -11.23 -16.94 12.84
CA TYR A 79 -11.77 -18.14 12.22
C TYR A 79 -10.60 -18.95 11.65
N LEU A 80 -10.50 -20.21 12.06
CA LEU A 80 -9.38 -21.09 11.73
C LEU A 80 -9.84 -22.14 10.71
N ILE A 81 -9.10 -22.31 9.62
CA ILE A 81 -9.35 -23.37 8.63
C ILE A 81 -8.02 -23.95 8.12
N LYS A 82 -8.08 -25.12 7.49
CA LYS A 82 -6.93 -25.69 6.80
C LYS A 82 -6.81 -25.09 5.40
N ASN A 83 -7.69 -25.50 4.50
CA ASN A 83 -7.72 -25.03 3.10
C ASN A 83 -9.00 -24.24 2.84
N LEU A 84 -8.93 -23.27 1.93
CA LEU A 84 -10.08 -22.54 1.44
C LEU A 84 -10.18 -22.67 -0.08
N THR A 85 -11.33 -23.10 -0.56
CA THR A 85 -11.74 -22.97 -1.95
C THR A 85 -12.92 -22.01 -2.03
N VAL A 86 -12.84 -20.99 -2.88
CA VAL A 86 -13.95 -20.10 -3.19
C VAL A 86 -14.29 -20.30 -4.66
N ASP A 87 -15.44 -20.95 -4.89
CA ASP A 87 -15.88 -21.32 -6.23
C ASP A 87 -16.18 -20.06 -7.06
N SER A 88 -16.14 -20.22 -8.39
CA SER A 88 -16.51 -19.15 -9.31
C SER A 88 -17.86 -18.53 -8.91
N ILE A 89 -18.00 -17.22 -9.16
CA ILE A 89 -19.18 -16.39 -8.85
C ILE A 89 -19.61 -16.30 -7.36
N ALA A 90 -18.96 -17.02 -6.44
CA ALA A 90 -19.21 -16.88 -5.00
C ALA A 90 -18.65 -15.55 -4.45
N THR A 91 -18.92 -15.26 -3.18
CA THR A 91 -18.24 -14.16 -2.47
C THR A 91 -18.07 -14.50 -1.01
N LEU A 92 -16.91 -14.12 -0.47
CA LEU A 92 -16.58 -14.20 0.94
C LEU A 92 -16.23 -12.82 1.47
N THR A 93 -16.84 -12.41 2.58
CA THR A 93 -16.49 -11.15 3.26
C THR A 93 -15.73 -11.44 4.55
N ILE A 94 -14.55 -10.85 4.72
CA ILE A 94 -13.68 -11.00 5.89
C ILE A 94 -13.58 -9.65 6.60
N ASN A 95 -14.35 -9.46 7.67
CA ASN A 95 -14.26 -8.29 8.55
C ASN A 95 -13.47 -8.62 9.84
N GLY A 96 -13.52 -9.87 10.31
CA GLY A 96 -12.66 -10.42 11.35
C GLY A 96 -11.31 -10.91 10.81
N LYS A 97 -10.80 -12.02 11.33
CA LYS A 97 -9.57 -12.68 10.87
C LYS A 97 -9.88 -14.08 10.35
N LEU A 98 -9.45 -14.40 9.14
CA LEU A 98 -9.40 -15.76 8.61
C LEU A 98 -7.95 -16.25 8.60
N GLN A 99 -7.67 -17.32 9.34
CA GLN A 99 -6.35 -17.92 9.43
C GLN A 99 -6.34 -19.29 8.75
N LEU A 100 -5.40 -19.49 7.82
CA LEU A 100 -5.21 -20.71 7.06
C LEU A 100 -3.90 -21.40 7.45
N THR A 101 -3.94 -22.71 7.66
CA THR A 101 -2.74 -23.57 7.79
C THR A 101 -2.35 -24.26 6.47
N GLY A 102 -3.23 -24.21 5.46
CA GLY A 102 -3.05 -24.75 4.10
C GLY A 102 -3.30 -23.70 3.00
N ASN A 103 -3.69 -24.16 1.81
CA ASN A 103 -3.76 -23.32 0.61
C ASN A 103 -5.09 -22.57 0.46
N LEU A 104 -5.03 -21.47 -0.30
CA LEU A 104 -6.20 -20.71 -0.75
C LEU A 104 -6.34 -20.84 -2.27
N ASN A 105 -7.45 -21.39 -2.74
CA ASN A 105 -7.85 -21.40 -4.15
C ASN A 105 -9.06 -20.50 -4.33
N ASN A 106 -8.91 -19.41 -5.07
CA ASN A 106 -9.97 -18.42 -5.29
C ASN A 106 -10.24 -18.23 -6.78
N GLU A 107 -11.49 -18.46 -7.15
CA GLU A 107 -12.02 -18.18 -8.50
C GLU A 107 -13.01 -17.01 -8.51
N ALA A 108 -13.25 -16.38 -7.36
CA ALA A 108 -14.25 -15.32 -7.22
C ALA A 108 -13.74 -14.13 -6.38
N VAL A 109 -14.60 -13.56 -5.55
CA VAL A 109 -14.31 -12.34 -4.78
C VAL A 109 -14.20 -12.66 -3.30
N ILE A 110 -13.05 -12.33 -2.72
CA ILE A 110 -12.82 -12.23 -1.29
C ILE A 110 -12.65 -10.74 -0.98
N THR A 111 -13.51 -10.19 -0.14
CA THR A 111 -13.53 -8.76 0.20
C THR A 111 -13.54 -8.55 1.71
N GLY A 112 -13.41 -7.31 2.17
CA GLY A 112 -13.59 -6.91 3.57
C GLY A 112 -12.41 -6.10 4.12
N THR A 113 -12.55 -5.64 5.35
CA THR A 113 -11.53 -4.81 6.02
C THR A 113 -10.67 -5.59 7.02
N GLY A 114 -10.93 -6.90 7.14
CA GLY A 114 -10.31 -7.78 8.11
C GLY A 114 -8.94 -8.32 7.69
N THR A 115 -8.54 -9.40 8.35
CA THR A 115 -7.23 -10.04 8.16
C THR A 115 -7.33 -11.38 7.43
N LEU A 116 -6.53 -11.56 6.39
CA LEU A 116 -6.19 -12.87 5.83
C LEU A 116 -4.81 -13.28 6.35
N GLU A 117 -4.75 -14.36 7.12
CA GLU A 117 -3.55 -14.84 7.80
C GLU A 117 -3.13 -16.23 7.31
N PHE A 118 -1.84 -16.38 7.01
CA PHE A 118 -1.21 -17.66 6.66
C PHE A 118 -0.29 -18.07 7.80
N ASN A 119 -0.60 -19.20 8.44
CA ASN A 119 0.10 -19.71 9.63
C ASN A 119 0.40 -21.22 9.53
N GLY A 120 0.59 -21.72 8.31
CA GLY A 120 1.03 -23.10 8.07
C GLY A 120 2.52 -23.28 8.35
N THR A 121 2.93 -24.53 8.60
CA THR A 121 4.33 -24.93 8.79
C THR A 121 5.00 -25.46 7.51
N SER A 122 4.22 -25.59 6.45
CA SER A 122 4.67 -25.98 5.09
C SER A 122 4.40 -24.83 4.13
N ALA A 123 5.02 -24.84 2.96
CA ALA A 123 4.78 -23.81 1.95
C ALA A 123 3.28 -23.71 1.60
N GLN A 124 2.75 -22.49 1.61
CA GLN A 124 1.35 -22.21 1.27
C GLN A 124 1.26 -21.44 -0.05
N THR A 125 0.18 -21.67 -0.79
CA THR A 125 -0.09 -21.00 -2.07
C THR A 125 -1.45 -20.33 -2.04
N ILE A 126 -1.51 -19.13 -2.64
CA ILE A 126 -2.73 -18.41 -3.00
C ILE A 126 -2.89 -18.51 -4.50
N THR A 127 -3.71 -19.46 -4.96
CA THR A 127 -4.09 -19.62 -6.35
C THR A 127 -5.29 -18.72 -6.63
N ASN A 128 -5.06 -17.61 -7.32
CA ASN A 128 -6.11 -16.65 -7.63
C ASN A 128 -6.30 -16.56 -9.15
N THR A 129 -7.38 -17.12 -9.68
CA THR A 129 -7.58 -17.21 -11.14
C THR A 129 -8.33 -16.01 -11.72
N ARG A 130 -9.09 -15.28 -10.90
CA ARG A 130 -9.82 -14.07 -11.33
C ARG A 130 -8.88 -12.86 -11.48
N ALA A 131 -8.81 -12.30 -12.68
CA ALA A 131 -7.77 -11.34 -13.08
C ALA A 131 -7.78 -9.96 -12.37
N THR A 132 -8.94 -9.47 -11.88
CA THR A 132 -9.06 -8.15 -11.21
C THR A 132 -9.93 -8.19 -9.94
N ASP A 133 -9.44 -7.51 -8.90
CA ASP A 133 -10.09 -7.32 -7.58
C ASP A 133 -10.66 -8.58 -6.94
N ALA A 134 -9.96 -9.68 -7.14
CA ALA A 134 -10.37 -10.99 -6.66
C ALA A 134 -10.14 -11.16 -5.15
N ILE A 135 -9.09 -10.55 -4.61
CA ILE A 135 -8.87 -10.46 -3.17
C ILE A 135 -8.65 -8.99 -2.83
N VAL A 136 -9.51 -8.41 -1.98
CA VAL A 136 -9.41 -7.05 -1.45
C VAL A 136 -9.62 -7.11 0.05
N ILE A 137 -8.55 -6.95 0.83
CA ILE A 137 -8.60 -7.09 2.29
C ILE A 137 -7.94 -5.91 2.99
N GLY A 138 -8.22 -5.74 4.28
CA GLY A 138 -7.49 -4.81 5.13
C GLY A 138 -6.05 -5.24 5.30
N THR A 139 -5.87 -6.38 5.97
CA THR A 139 -4.57 -6.83 6.45
C THR A 139 -4.19 -8.19 5.90
N PHE A 140 -2.95 -8.31 5.41
CA PHE A 140 -2.33 -9.59 5.09
C PHE A 140 -1.28 -9.92 6.14
N THR A 141 -1.37 -11.09 6.74
CA THR A 141 -0.38 -11.56 7.72
C THR A 141 0.20 -12.91 7.30
N SER A 142 1.52 -13.03 7.30
CA SER A 142 2.23 -14.30 7.16
C SER A 142 3.05 -14.57 8.41
N ASN A 143 2.66 -15.61 9.13
CA ASN A 143 3.44 -16.24 10.19
C ASN A 143 4.07 -17.57 9.71
N ASN A 144 3.84 -17.94 8.45
CA ASN A 144 4.43 -19.12 7.82
C ASN A 144 5.96 -19.01 7.79
N ASN A 145 6.66 -19.94 8.43
CA ASN A 145 8.12 -19.95 8.54
C ASN A 145 8.85 -20.47 7.28
N THR A 146 8.11 -20.92 6.28
CA THR A 146 8.61 -21.34 4.97
C THR A 146 8.33 -20.26 3.93
N SER A 147 7.23 -20.37 3.18
CA SER A 147 6.82 -19.38 2.20
C SER A 147 5.31 -19.33 1.99
N VAL A 148 4.86 -18.16 1.53
CA VAL A 148 3.54 -17.97 0.92
C VAL A 148 3.75 -17.49 -0.51
N THR A 149 3.12 -18.14 -1.48
CA THR A 149 3.27 -17.79 -2.90
C THR A 149 1.95 -17.29 -3.49
N LEU A 150 1.97 -16.12 -4.11
CA LEU A 150 0.86 -15.61 -4.93
C LEU A 150 0.99 -16.19 -6.34
N SER A 151 0.04 -17.02 -6.78
CA SER A 151 0.08 -17.71 -8.08
C SER A 151 -1.12 -17.36 -8.96
N SER A 152 -1.10 -17.83 -10.21
CA SER A 152 -2.13 -17.58 -11.22
C SER A 152 -2.27 -16.10 -11.59
N ASN A 153 -3.41 -15.67 -12.14
CA ASN A 153 -3.56 -14.35 -12.79
C ASN A 153 -3.99 -13.22 -11.86
N GLY A 154 -4.74 -13.53 -10.81
CA GLY A 154 -5.41 -12.56 -9.97
C GLY A 154 -4.53 -11.82 -8.96
N ARG A 155 -4.88 -10.57 -8.70
CA ARG A 155 -4.18 -9.70 -7.74
C ARG A 155 -4.68 -9.90 -6.31
N VAL A 156 -3.78 -9.66 -5.36
CA VAL A 156 -4.09 -9.52 -3.94
C VAL A 156 -3.93 -8.04 -3.57
N ASN A 157 -5.06 -7.38 -3.33
CA ASN A 157 -5.12 -5.97 -2.98
C ASN A 157 -5.21 -5.80 -1.46
N ILE A 158 -4.23 -5.10 -0.89
CA ILE A 158 -4.17 -4.81 0.54
C ILE A 158 -4.47 -3.33 0.73
N SER A 159 -5.41 -3.03 1.61
CA SER A 159 -5.85 -1.65 1.89
C SER A 159 -5.30 -1.06 3.18
N ASP A 160 -4.64 -1.86 4.03
CA ASP A 160 -4.13 -1.41 5.33
C ASP A 160 -2.67 -1.79 5.59
N VAL A 161 -2.38 -3.05 5.95
CA VAL A 161 -1.04 -3.44 6.34
C VAL A 161 -0.67 -4.85 5.88
N ILE A 162 0.59 -5.00 5.51
CA ILE A 162 1.23 -6.28 5.25
C ILE A 162 2.20 -6.56 6.40
N ASN A 163 1.99 -7.68 7.10
CA ASN A 163 2.86 -8.18 8.16
C ASN A 163 3.49 -9.51 7.70
N ILE A 164 4.79 -9.53 7.45
CA ILE A 164 5.53 -10.78 7.18
C ILE A 164 6.42 -11.04 8.38
N ASN A 165 5.91 -11.82 9.32
CA ASN A 165 6.57 -12.08 10.60
C ASN A 165 7.55 -13.27 10.52
N ALA A 166 7.45 -14.09 9.48
CA ALA A 166 8.38 -15.17 9.20
C ALA A 166 8.34 -15.56 7.72
N GLY A 167 9.37 -16.28 7.28
CA GLY A 167 9.44 -16.87 5.95
C GLY A 167 9.49 -15.85 4.81
N LEU A 168 9.08 -16.29 3.63
CA LEU A 168 9.15 -15.52 2.39
C LEU A 168 7.79 -15.41 1.70
N LEU A 169 7.35 -14.19 1.40
CA LEU A 169 6.24 -13.94 0.49
C LEU A 169 6.74 -13.79 -0.95
N TYR A 170 6.38 -14.72 -1.84
CA TYR A 170 6.58 -14.58 -3.29
C TYR A 170 5.39 -13.87 -3.92
N THR A 171 5.60 -12.61 -4.30
CA THR A 171 4.53 -11.73 -4.80
C THR A 171 4.18 -11.98 -6.27
N ASN A 172 5.13 -12.44 -7.07
CA ASN A 172 4.97 -12.72 -8.51
C ASN A 172 4.26 -11.58 -9.30
N GLY A 173 4.45 -10.32 -8.91
CA GLY A 173 3.77 -9.18 -9.54
C GLY A 173 2.29 -9.04 -9.20
N LYS A 174 1.76 -9.82 -8.26
CA LYS A 174 0.33 -9.93 -7.93
C LYS A 174 -0.09 -9.08 -6.73
N LEU A 175 0.87 -8.65 -5.91
CA LEU A 175 0.59 -7.89 -4.70
C LEU A 175 0.40 -6.40 -5.03
N VAL A 176 -0.70 -5.81 -4.54
CA VAL A 176 -1.01 -4.39 -4.69
C VAL A 176 -1.26 -3.76 -3.33
N LEU A 177 -0.52 -2.69 -3.03
CA LEU A 177 -0.77 -1.83 -1.88
C LEU A 177 -1.65 -0.66 -2.32
N LYS A 178 -2.90 -0.67 -1.88
CA LYS A 178 -3.92 0.29 -2.29
C LYS A 178 -3.75 1.65 -1.61
N SER A 179 -4.23 2.69 -2.27
CA SER A 179 -4.26 4.04 -1.71
C SER A 179 -5.54 4.75 -2.10
N SER A 180 -6.27 5.23 -1.10
CA SER A 180 -7.52 5.99 -1.26
C SER A 180 -7.45 7.31 -0.50
N SER A 181 -8.54 8.07 -0.54
CA SER A 181 -8.74 9.26 0.30
C SER A 181 -8.67 8.96 1.80
N GLN A 182 -8.97 7.73 2.22
CA GLN A 182 -9.01 7.34 3.63
C GLN A 182 -7.66 6.88 4.18
N LYS A 183 -6.88 6.12 3.40
CA LYS A 183 -5.60 5.55 3.84
C LYS A 183 -4.72 5.08 2.69
N THR A 184 -3.43 4.88 2.97
CA THR A 184 -2.51 4.12 2.11
C THR A 184 -2.06 2.86 2.83
N ALA A 185 -2.12 1.74 2.12
CA ALA A 185 -1.55 0.51 2.61
C ALA A 185 -0.05 0.62 2.80
N ARG A 186 0.47 -0.06 3.83
CA ARG A 186 1.90 -0.10 4.13
C ARG A 186 2.43 -1.52 4.31
N ILE A 187 3.74 -1.65 4.25
CA ILE A 187 4.46 -2.82 4.72
C ILE A 187 5.00 -2.49 6.10
N ALA A 188 4.66 -3.30 7.10
CA ALA A 188 5.20 -3.19 8.45
C ALA A 188 6.73 -3.39 8.45
N PRO A 189 7.43 -2.99 9.53
CA PRO A 189 8.83 -3.35 9.71
C PRO A 189 9.04 -4.85 9.48
N LEU A 190 9.98 -5.19 8.63
CA LEU A 190 10.36 -6.56 8.33
C LEU A 190 11.57 -6.89 9.21
N ILE A 191 11.36 -7.73 10.23
CA ILE A 191 12.38 -8.11 11.22
C ILE A 191 12.96 -9.50 10.94
N THR A 192 12.10 -10.43 10.53
CA THR A 192 12.44 -11.85 10.31
C THR A 192 11.88 -12.40 9.00
N GLY A 193 10.76 -11.86 8.53
CA GLY A 193 10.17 -12.22 7.23
C GLY A 193 10.67 -11.35 6.08
N SER A 194 10.47 -11.81 4.84
CA SER A 194 10.91 -11.08 3.65
C SER A 194 9.93 -11.21 2.48
N ILE A 195 10.07 -10.33 1.48
CA ILE A 195 9.18 -10.24 0.31
C ILE A 195 10.01 -10.32 -0.98
N ALA A 196 9.70 -11.27 -1.86
CA ALA A 196 10.34 -11.41 -3.17
C ALA A 196 9.37 -11.13 -4.31
N GLY A 197 9.89 -10.50 -5.37
CA GLY A 197 9.15 -10.17 -6.59
C GLY A 197 8.63 -8.73 -6.62
N SER A 198 8.05 -8.37 -7.76
CA SER A 198 7.50 -7.04 -8.00
C SER A 198 6.18 -6.85 -7.25
N ILE A 199 5.99 -5.66 -6.69
CA ILE A 199 4.72 -5.21 -6.11
C ILE A 199 4.21 -3.99 -6.87
N THR A 200 2.92 -3.71 -6.77
CA THR A 200 2.35 -2.43 -7.19
C THR A 200 2.05 -1.59 -5.95
N VAL A 201 2.51 -0.36 -5.94
CA VAL A 201 2.21 0.62 -4.89
C VAL A 201 1.37 1.74 -5.45
N GLU A 202 0.30 2.08 -4.74
CA GLU A 202 -0.55 3.20 -5.07
C GLU A 202 -0.29 4.40 -4.16
N ARG A 203 -0.52 5.60 -4.70
CA ARG A 203 -0.48 6.87 -3.96
C ARG A 203 -1.63 7.75 -4.40
N PHE A 204 -2.63 7.88 -3.53
CA PHE A 204 -3.70 8.86 -3.69
C PHE A 204 -3.15 10.28 -3.52
N ILE A 205 -3.51 11.14 -4.47
CA ILE A 205 -3.26 12.57 -4.48
C ILE A 205 -4.64 13.25 -4.50
N PRO A 206 -4.93 14.17 -3.57
CA PRO A 206 -6.24 14.78 -3.45
C PRO A 206 -6.40 15.87 -4.51
N SER A 207 -7.64 16.32 -4.69
CA SER A 207 -7.90 17.54 -5.44
C SER A 207 -7.24 18.75 -4.77
N LYS A 208 -7.02 19.80 -5.54
CA LYS A 208 -6.48 21.08 -5.04
C LYS A 208 -7.34 22.21 -5.55
N ALA A 209 -7.47 23.28 -4.76
CA ALA A 209 -8.20 24.47 -5.19
C ALA A 209 -7.58 25.13 -6.43
N VAL A 210 -6.24 25.06 -6.56
CA VAL A 210 -5.47 25.61 -7.69
C VAL A 210 -4.28 24.71 -8.02
N ARG A 211 -3.73 24.84 -9.23
CA ARG A 211 -2.50 24.14 -9.66
C ARG A 211 -1.34 24.47 -8.74
N LYS A 212 -0.87 23.45 -8.03
CA LYS A 212 0.30 23.50 -7.14
C LYS A 212 1.14 22.26 -7.36
N TRP A 213 2.43 22.39 -7.15
CA TRP A 213 3.36 21.26 -7.21
C TRP A 213 3.03 20.21 -6.14
N SER A 214 3.41 18.97 -6.40
CA SER A 214 3.40 17.87 -5.44
C SER A 214 4.82 17.35 -5.29
N PHE A 215 5.27 17.17 -4.05
CA PHE A 215 6.58 16.59 -3.75
C PHE A 215 6.41 15.12 -3.43
N ILE A 216 6.60 14.26 -4.43
CA ILE A 216 6.32 12.83 -4.34
C ILE A 216 7.58 12.00 -4.50
N SER A 217 7.53 10.76 -4.02
CA SER A 217 8.54 9.73 -4.22
C SER A 217 7.88 8.40 -4.56
N SER A 218 8.69 7.41 -4.95
CA SER A 218 8.24 6.04 -5.16
C SER A 218 9.17 5.08 -4.43
N PRO A 219 8.65 4.08 -3.69
CA PRO A 219 9.48 3.05 -3.05
C PRO A 219 9.95 1.95 -4.01
N VAL A 220 9.42 1.93 -5.23
CA VAL A 220 9.79 0.98 -6.29
C VAL A 220 10.33 1.73 -7.51
N ALA A 221 11.10 1.02 -8.33
CA ALA A 221 11.66 1.57 -9.55
C ALA A 221 10.88 1.15 -10.81
N GLN A 222 10.56 2.12 -11.67
CA GLN A 222 9.89 1.91 -12.95
C GLN A 222 10.14 3.11 -13.88
N THR A 223 10.06 2.96 -15.20
CA THR A 223 10.10 4.12 -16.10
C THR A 223 8.90 5.04 -15.84
N LEU A 224 9.09 6.36 -15.98
CA LEU A 224 8.01 7.32 -15.77
C LEU A 224 6.82 7.05 -16.71
N SER A 225 7.12 6.64 -17.95
CA SER A 225 6.13 6.26 -18.95
C SER A 225 5.24 5.08 -18.54
N ASN A 226 5.76 4.12 -17.78
CA ASN A 226 5.02 2.93 -17.34
C ASN A 226 4.50 3.03 -15.89
N SER A 227 4.81 4.12 -15.19
CA SER A 227 4.35 4.39 -13.82
C SER A 227 3.34 5.53 -13.81
N TRP A 228 3.67 6.68 -13.20
CA TRP A 228 2.75 7.79 -12.98
C TRP A 228 2.18 8.36 -14.27
N GLN A 229 2.91 8.32 -15.38
CA GLN A 229 2.38 8.80 -16.65
C GLN A 229 1.19 7.96 -17.14
N GLN A 230 0.98 6.74 -16.63
CA GLN A 230 -0.23 5.97 -16.92
C GLN A 230 -1.49 6.57 -16.28
N GLN A 231 -1.35 7.37 -15.22
CA GLN A 231 -2.48 8.03 -14.56
C GLN A 231 -2.53 9.53 -14.78
N ILE A 232 -1.41 10.21 -15.04
CA ILE A 232 -1.36 11.66 -15.21
C ILE A 232 -0.58 12.06 -16.46
N HIS A 233 -0.80 13.28 -16.95
CA HIS A 233 0.03 13.81 -18.03
C HIS A 233 1.35 14.37 -17.50
N ILE A 234 2.45 13.98 -18.15
CA ILE A 234 3.79 14.50 -17.92
C ILE A 234 4.26 15.23 -19.17
N THR A 235 4.57 16.51 -19.02
CA THR A 235 4.96 17.42 -20.11
C THR A 235 6.44 17.79 -19.99
N GLY A 236 7.05 18.18 -21.10
CA GLY A 236 8.47 18.55 -21.17
C GLY A 236 8.89 18.86 -22.60
N ASN A 237 10.12 19.32 -22.78
CA ASN A 237 10.65 19.65 -24.10
C ASN A 237 10.67 18.41 -25.00
N GLY A 238 10.10 18.49 -26.20
CA GLY A 238 10.00 17.37 -27.12
C GLY A 238 9.45 17.79 -28.49
N ILE A 239 9.55 16.88 -29.46
CA ILE A 239 9.09 17.07 -30.84
C ILE A 239 8.29 15.85 -31.32
N GLY A 240 7.58 16.00 -32.44
CA GLY A 240 6.85 14.89 -33.09
C GLY A 240 5.52 14.51 -32.45
N GLY A 241 5.04 15.30 -31.48
CA GLY A 241 3.73 15.11 -30.86
C GLY A 241 2.75 16.20 -31.30
N THR A 242 1.46 15.94 -31.19
CA THR A 242 0.38 16.87 -31.52
C THR A 242 -0.31 17.34 -30.25
N ILE A 243 -0.61 18.64 -30.18
CA ILE A 243 -1.32 19.24 -29.04
C ILE A 243 -2.83 18.95 -29.12
N CYS A 244 -3.58 19.32 -28.09
CA CYS A 244 -5.04 19.23 -28.09
C CYS A 244 -5.68 20.01 -29.26
N PRO A 245 -6.80 19.53 -29.83
CA PRO A 245 -7.59 18.37 -29.38
C PRO A 245 -7.13 17.01 -29.94
N SER A 246 -6.28 16.98 -30.97
CA SER A 246 -5.83 15.75 -31.67
C SER A 246 -4.64 15.04 -30.99
N PHE A 247 -4.58 15.09 -29.67
CA PHE A 247 -3.43 14.81 -28.82
C PHE A 247 -2.58 13.56 -29.17
N SER A 248 -1.25 13.72 -29.23
CA SER A 248 -0.27 12.63 -29.25
C SER A 248 1.03 12.99 -28.51
N LYS A 249 1.78 11.97 -28.05
CA LYS A 249 3.03 12.17 -27.30
C LYS A 249 4.19 12.55 -28.22
N HIS A 250 5.15 13.30 -27.68
CA HIS A 250 6.47 13.47 -28.28
C HIS A 250 7.24 12.15 -28.35
N SER A 251 8.25 12.09 -29.22
CA SER A 251 9.10 10.90 -29.42
C SER A 251 9.86 10.47 -28.15
N ASN A 252 10.13 11.40 -27.23
CA ASN A 252 10.73 11.13 -25.92
C ASN A 252 9.70 10.80 -24.82
N GLY A 253 8.44 10.60 -25.20
CA GLY A 253 7.37 10.12 -24.35
C GLY A 253 6.58 11.20 -23.59
N PHE A 254 7.01 12.46 -23.62
CA PHE A 254 6.22 13.55 -23.00
C PHE A 254 4.87 13.73 -23.70
N ASP A 255 3.84 14.03 -22.92
CA ASP A 255 2.55 14.51 -23.42
C ASP A 255 2.76 15.92 -24.01
N ALA A 256 2.41 16.13 -25.29
CA ALA A 256 2.70 17.36 -26.02
C ALA A 256 1.82 18.53 -25.57
N THR A 257 2.40 19.74 -25.49
CA THR A 257 1.69 20.98 -25.11
C THR A 257 2.19 22.16 -25.93
N PHE A 258 1.48 23.30 -25.89
CA PHE A 258 1.93 24.50 -26.62
C PHE A 258 3.27 25.05 -26.10
N SER A 259 3.46 25.08 -24.78
CA SER A 259 4.65 25.65 -24.15
C SER A 259 5.80 24.65 -23.97
N ASN A 260 5.51 23.34 -24.02
CA ASN A 260 6.44 22.26 -23.70
C ASN A 260 7.18 22.43 -22.36
N THR A 261 6.56 23.16 -21.43
CA THR A 261 7.12 23.38 -20.09
C THR A 261 7.18 22.07 -19.31
N PRO A 262 8.31 21.73 -18.67
CA PRO A 262 8.41 20.51 -17.87
C PRO A 262 7.41 20.50 -16.71
N SER A 263 6.75 19.35 -16.49
CA SER A 263 5.86 19.15 -15.34
C SER A 263 6.43 18.21 -14.28
N ALA A 264 7.67 17.75 -14.45
CA ALA A 264 8.36 16.91 -13.50
C ALA A 264 9.83 17.31 -13.40
N TYR A 265 10.32 17.47 -12.17
CA TYR A 265 11.70 17.84 -11.87
C TYR A 265 12.29 16.92 -10.81
N THR A 266 13.57 16.61 -10.96
CA THR A 266 14.44 16.17 -9.87
C THR A 266 15.18 17.36 -9.28
N TYR A 267 15.98 17.12 -8.26
CA TYR A 267 16.75 18.15 -7.60
C TYR A 267 18.18 17.68 -7.34
N ASP A 268 19.15 18.56 -7.57
CA ASP A 268 20.57 18.31 -7.40
C ASP A 268 21.23 19.49 -6.66
N ALA A 269 21.63 19.27 -5.39
CA ALA A 269 22.26 20.30 -4.58
C ALA A 269 23.71 20.60 -4.98
N SER A 270 24.33 19.78 -5.84
CA SER A 270 25.66 20.05 -6.39
C SER A 270 25.68 21.18 -7.42
N LYS A 271 24.51 21.52 -7.98
CA LYS A 271 24.37 22.62 -8.95
C LYS A 271 24.32 23.98 -8.27
N ILE A 272 24.65 25.00 -9.07
CA ILE A 272 24.59 26.42 -8.68
C ILE A 272 23.17 26.74 -8.21
N GLN A 273 23.06 27.58 -7.18
CA GLN A 273 21.78 28.07 -6.67
C GLN A 273 20.94 28.67 -7.81
N GLY A 274 19.64 28.37 -7.83
CA GLY A 274 18.74 28.74 -8.93
C GLY A 274 18.68 27.73 -10.09
N GLN A 275 19.65 26.82 -10.21
CA GLN A 275 19.69 25.76 -11.24
C GLN A 275 19.55 24.34 -10.67
N ARG A 276 19.22 24.22 -9.38
CA ARG A 276 19.15 22.92 -8.68
C ARG A 276 17.93 22.07 -9.06
N TRP A 277 16.87 22.69 -9.58
CA TRP A 277 15.73 21.97 -10.15
C TRP A 277 16.06 21.52 -11.57
N LEU A 278 16.21 20.21 -11.77
CA LEU A 278 16.54 19.64 -13.07
C LEU A 278 15.28 19.06 -13.69
N PRO A 279 14.88 19.50 -14.90
CA PRO A 279 13.73 18.91 -15.56
C PRO A 279 14.02 17.44 -15.89
N VAL A 280 13.01 16.58 -15.76
CA VAL A 280 13.11 15.21 -16.25
C VAL A 280 13.40 15.27 -17.77
N PRO A 281 14.40 14.54 -18.29
CA PRO A 281 14.83 14.69 -19.69
C PRO A 281 13.99 13.90 -20.70
N THR A 282 13.30 12.83 -20.27
CA THR A 282 12.48 11.92 -21.08
C THR A 282 11.58 11.11 -20.16
N THR A 283 10.44 10.60 -20.62
CA THR A 283 9.64 9.65 -19.82
C THR A 283 9.91 8.19 -20.17
N ASN A 284 10.45 7.93 -21.36
CA ASN A 284 10.62 6.58 -21.89
C ASN A 284 11.70 5.77 -21.15
N SER A 285 12.85 6.39 -20.85
CA SER A 285 13.98 5.73 -20.19
C SER A 285 14.27 6.25 -18.79
N PHE A 286 13.71 7.40 -18.40
CA PHE A 286 13.91 7.94 -17.06
C PHE A 286 13.09 7.14 -16.03
N THR A 287 13.74 6.70 -14.96
CA THR A 287 13.12 5.88 -13.92
C THR A 287 12.84 6.68 -12.65
N ILE A 288 11.61 6.53 -12.13
CA ILE A 288 11.37 6.76 -10.71
C ILE A 288 12.07 5.65 -9.94
N ALA A 289 12.57 5.93 -8.74
CA ALA A 289 13.24 4.95 -7.90
C ALA A 289 13.18 5.39 -6.43
N ALA A 290 13.43 4.44 -5.52
CA ALA A 290 13.49 4.70 -4.10
C ALA A 290 14.50 5.80 -3.74
N GLY A 291 14.14 6.59 -2.73
CA GLY A 291 14.91 7.73 -2.25
C GLY A 291 14.86 8.96 -3.14
N LYS A 292 14.49 8.84 -4.41
CA LYS A 292 14.44 10.00 -5.31
C LYS A 292 13.18 10.84 -5.05
N GLY A 293 13.38 12.10 -4.65
CA GLY A 293 12.31 13.09 -4.57
C GLY A 293 11.98 13.67 -5.94
N PHE A 294 10.69 13.88 -6.21
CA PHE A 294 10.19 14.50 -7.43
C PHE A 294 9.27 15.67 -7.12
N ARG A 295 9.45 16.77 -7.84
CA ARG A 295 8.49 17.87 -7.92
C ARG A 295 7.65 17.71 -9.17
N VAL A 296 6.37 17.40 -9.01
CA VAL A 296 5.46 17.07 -10.13
C VAL A 296 4.24 17.97 -10.13
N ASN A 297 3.86 18.49 -11.30
CA ASN A 297 2.62 19.23 -11.49
C ASN A 297 1.50 18.25 -11.86
N ILE A 298 0.74 17.86 -10.84
CA ILE A 298 -0.35 16.90 -10.95
C ILE A 298 -1.65 17.67 -11.20
N ARG A 299 -2.23 17.48 -12.38
CA ARG A 299 -3.43 18.20 -12.83
C ARG A 299 -4.73 17.41 -12.66
N GLY A 300 -4.65 16.12 -12.33
CA GLY A 300 -5.77 15.19 -12.33
C GLY A 300 -5.49 13.98 -13.23
N PRO A 301 -6.43 13.01 -13.30
CA PRO A 301 -6.23 11.79 -14.03
C PRO A 301 -6.33 12.06 -15.54
N ARG A 302 -5.42 11.46 -16.31
CA ARG A 302 -5.39 11.56 -17.78
C ARG A 302 -6.67 11.04 -18.46
N SER A 303 -7.52 10.29 -17.74
CA SER A 303 -8.84 9.88 -18.20
C SER A 303 -9.81 11.05 -18.41
N LEU A 304 -9.54 12.23 -17.83
CA LEU A 304 -10.27 13.47 -18.12
C LEU A 304 -9.90 14.09 -19.47
N GLY A 305 -8.96 13.48 -20.20
CA GLY A 305 -8.55 13.92 -21.52
C GLY A 305 -7.54 15.06 -21.50
N CYS A 306 -7.16 15.48 -22.71
CA CYS A 306 -6.04 16.38 -22.90
C CYS A 306 -6.38 17.86 -22.57
N SER A 307 -7.64 18.21 -22.29
CA SER A 307 -8.07 19.54 -21.80
C SER A 307 -7.38 19.97 -20.49
N LEU A 308 -6.80 19.01 -19.76
CA LEU A 308 -5.88 19.29 -18.65
C LEU A 308 -4.61 20.06 -19.10
N LEU A 309 -4.27 20.06 -20.38
CA LEU A 309 -3.03 20.58 -20.95
C LEU A 309 -3.17 21.92 -21.68
N ASP A 310 -4.36 22.28 -22.14
CA ASP A 310 -4.59 23.47 -22.98
C ASP A 310 -5.02 24.73 -22.19
N GLY A 311 -5.21 24.59 -20.88
CA GLY A 311 -5.62 25.70 -20.00
C GLY A 311 -7.13 25.82 -19.79
N THR A 312 -7.95 24.98 -20.41
CA THR A 312 -9.40 24.96 -20.20
C THR A 312 -9.77 24.35 -18.84
N ASN A 313 -9.14 23.24 -18.45
CA ASN A 313 -9.36 22.62 -17.13
C ASN A 313 -8.20 22.94 -16.17
N MET A 314 -8.37 23.99 -15.37
CA MET A 314 -7.32 24.49 -14.47
C MET A 314 -7.40 23.98 -13.03
N THR A 315 -8.50 23.38 -12.60
CA THR A 315 -8.67 22.92 -11.21
C THR A 315 -8.19 21.48 -11.07
N PRO A 316 -7.13 21.19 -10.28
CA PRO A 316 -6.67 19.81 -10.13
C PRO A 316 -7.69 18.92 -9.43
N SER A 317 -8.03 17.79 -10.05
CA SER A 317 -8.85 16.74 -9.44
C SER A 317 -7.98 15.69 -8.76
N GLU A 318 -8.61 14.87 -7.90
CA GLU A 318 -7.93 13.75 -7.26
C GLU A 318 -7.50 12.68 -8.27
N VAL A 319 -6.42 11.97 -7.95
CA VAL A 319 -5.89 10.86 -8.76
C VAL A 319 -5.09 9.91 -7.89
N THR A 320 -5.21 8.60 -8.12
CA THR A 320 -4.32 7.60 -7.54
C THR A 320 -3.22 7.25 -8.53
N LEU A 321 -1.99 7.64 -8.22
CA LEU A 321 -0.81 7.24 -8.97
C LEU A 321 -0.45 5.79 -8.65
N SER A 322 0.15 5.08 -9.59
CA SER A 322 0.72 3.76 -9.32
C SER A 322 2.11 3.59 -9.92
N SER A 323 2.92 2.76 -9.25
CA SER A 323 4.17 2.26 -9.80
C SER A 323 4.36 0.79 -9.41
N SER A 324 5.00 0.03 -10.28
CA SER A 324 5.28 -1.38 -10.06
C SER A 324 6.78 -1.65 -10.18
N GLY A 325 7.31 -2.41 -9.24
CA GLY A 325 8.70 -2.82 -9.23
C GLY A 325 9.01 -3.64 -7.98
N THR A 326 10.23 -4.15 -7.90
CA THR A 326 10.73 -4.72 -6.65
C THR A 326 10.91 -3.61 -5.63
N ILE A 327 10.61 -3.88 -4.36
CA ILE A 327 10.97 -2.97 -3.26
C ILE A 327 12.49 -2.90 -3.25
N SER A 328 13.03 -1.69 -3.34
CA SER A 328 14.46 -1.50 -3.54
C SER A 328 15.27 -1.97 -2.34
N ASN A 329 16.12 -2.98 -2.54
CA ASN A 329 17.58 -2.89 -2.42
C ASN A 329 18.24 -4.29 -2.49
N GLU A 330 19.55 -4.28 -2.73
CA GLU A 330 20.43 -5.47 -2.78
C GLU A 330 20.50 -6.21 -1.42
N SER A 331 20.12 -5.53 -0.32
CA SER A 331 20.14 -6.02 1.07
C SER A 331 18.80 -6.56 1.58
N LYS A 332 17.83 -6.77 0.70
CA LYS A 332 16.57 -7.53 0.91
C LYS A 332 15.93 -7.37 2.30
N ASN A 333 15.04 -6.39 2.43
CA ASN A 333 13.89 -6.47 3.36
C ASN A 333 14.21 -6.69 4.85
N LEU A 334 15.46 -6.67 5.29
CA LEU A 334 15.90 -7.02 6.65
C LEU A 334 17.14 -6.22 7.08
N GLY A 335 17.50 -5.17 6.34
CA GLY A 335 18.80 -4.50 6.51
C GLY A 335 18.80 -3.02 6.21
N THR A 336 19.86 -2.37 6.70
CA THR A 336 20.24 -1.01 6.37
C THR A 336 20.64 -0.92 4.90
N PHE A 337 20.19 0.12 4.21
CA PHE A 337 20.73 0.52 2.92
C PHE A 337 20.98 2.01 2.91
N SER A 338 21.83 2.45 1.99
CA SER A 338 22.19 3.86 1.88
C SER A 338 21.82 4.41 0.52
N ILE A 339 21.41 5.67 0.49
CA ILE A 339 21.21 6.43 -0.75
C ILE A 339 22.05 7.69 -0.67
N THR A 340 22.83 7.93 -1.72
CA THR A 340 23.68 9.10 -1.85
C THR A 340 23.00 10.17 -2.69
N TYR A 341 22.94 11.39 -2.14
CA TYR A 341 22.35 12.58 -2.74
C TYR A 341 23.46 13.56 -3.12
N PRO A 342 23.43 14.10 -4.35
CA PRO A 342 24.48 15.00 -4.81
C PRO A 342 24.38 16.34 -4.06
N ASN A 343 25.53 16.78 -3.53
CA ASN A 343 25.69 18.01 -2.76
C ASN A 343 27.17 18.45 -2.81
N VAL A 344 27.44 19.75 -2.65
CA VAL A 344 28.80 20.34 -2.70
C VAL A 344 29.13 21.23 -1.51
N GLY A 345 28.19 21.51 -0.61
CA GLY A 345 28.40 22.46 0.48
C GLY A 345 27.61 22.11 1.72
N VAL A 346 28.05 22.65 2.86
CA VAL A 346 27.29 22.60 4.12
C VAL A 346 26.02 23.45 4.02
N ASP A 347 25.04 23.15 4.86
CA ASP A 347 23.74 23.82 4.95
C ASP A 347 22.88 23.81 3.68
N ASN A 348 23.30 23.08 2.65
CA ASN A 348 22.49 22.85 1.47
C ASN A 348 21.36 21.88 1.80
N TYR A 349 20.20 22.15 1.21
CA TYR A 349 19.09 21.21 1.26
C TYR A 349 19.20 20.19 0.14
N VAL A 350 19.23 18.90 0.49
CA VAL A 350 19.10 17.78 -0.44
C VAL A 350 17.65 17.30 -0.50
N PHE A 351 17.17 16.88 -1.67
CA PHE A 351 15.78 16.47 -1.86
C PHE A 351 15.63 14.95 -1.76
N VAL A 352 15.00 14.52 -0.69
CA VAL A 352 14.97 13.13 -0.25
C VAL A 352 13.53 12.63 -0.33
N GLY A 353 13.32 11.55 -1.07
CA GLY A 353 12.06 10.82 -1.10
C GLY A 353 12.03 9.74 -0.02
N ASN A 354 10.88 9.50 0.60
CA ASN A 354 10.69 8.31 1.41
C ASN A 354 10.85 7.06 0.51
N PRO A 355 11.83 6.17 0.78
CA PRO A 355 12.10 4.99 -0.03
C PRO A 355 11.22 3.80 0.33
N TYR A 356 10.43 3.88 1.41
CA TYR A 356 9.63 2.75 1.88
C TYR A 356 8.17 2.84 1.45
N PRO A 357 7.52 1.69 1.20
CA PRO A 357 6.07 1.60 1.15
C PRO A 357 5.49 1.65 2.58
N SER A 358 5.92 2.62 3.40
CA SER A 358 5.47 2.89 4.76
C SER A 358 5.83 4.33 5.14
N ALA A 359 5.07 4.95 6.03
CA ALA A 359 5.53 6.17 6.68
C ALA A 359 6.80 5.88 7.50
N ILE A 360 7.68 6.87 7.61
CA ILE A 360 8.87 6.84 8.46
C ILE A 360 8.87 7.97 9.47
N SER A 361 9.50 7.74 10.61
CA SER A 361 9.81 8.77 11.60
C SER A 361 11.01 9.60 11.14
N PHE A 362 10.88 10.93 11.17
CA PHE A 362 11.99 11.83 10.89
C PHE A 362 13.07 11.73 11.98
N SER A 363 12.69 11.72 13.26
CA SER A 363 13.62 11.60 14.39
C SER A 363 14.42 10.30 14.34
N ALA A 364 13.81 9.17 13.98
CA ALA A 364 14.53 7.90 13.79
C ALA A 364 15.48 7.93 12.58
N LEU A 365 15.06 8.58 11.48
CA LEU A 365 15.91 8.79 10.32
C LEU A 365 17.11 9.69 10.67
N GLN A 366 16.87 10.80 11.37
CA GLN A 366 17.88 11.76 11.80
C GLN A 366 18.85 11.11 12.77
N ALA A 367 18.38 10.35 13.76
CA ALA A 367 19.25 9.63 14.70
C ALA A 367 20.22 8.67 13.99
N SER A 368 19.77 8.02 12.90
CA SER A 368 20.63 7.14 12.09
C SER A 368 21.63 7.89 11.20
N ASN A 369 21.45 9.20 11.04
CA ASN A 369 22.14 10.05 10.07
C ASN A 369 22.62 11.39 10.66
N TRP A 370 22.77 11.48 11.98
CA TRP A 370 23.01 12.72 12.71
C TRP A 370 24.27 13.46 12.25
N ALA A 371 25.27 12.72 11.76
CA ALA A 371 26.51 13.28 11.24
C ALA A 371 26.38 13.89 9.84
N SER A 372 25.27 13.63 9.13
CA SER A 372 25.05 14.04 7.73
C SER A 372 23.92 15.05 7.53
N ILE A 373 22.96 15.13 8.46
CA ILE A 373 21.79 16.02 8.38
C ILE A 373 21.43 16.66 9.72
N ASN A 374 20.87 17.87 9.66
CA ASN A 374 20.37 18.60 10.82
C ASN A 374 19.08 18.00 11.39
N THR A 375 18.64 18.54 12.53
CA THR A 375 17.41 18.20 13.28
C THR A 375 16.14 18.82 12.70
N ASN A 376 16.21 19.33 11.47
CA ASN A 376 15.08 19.96 10.78
C ASN A 376 14.94 19.46 9.33
N TYR A 377 13.73 19.58 8.80
CA TYR A 377 13.48 19.38 7.37
C TYR A 377 12.50 20.41 6.83
N ALA A 378 12.61 20.71 5.54
CA ALA A 378 11.65 21.54 4.83
C ALA A 378 10.72 20.70 3.95
N VAL A 379 9.46 21.08 3.87
CA VAL A 379 8.43 20.41 3.07
C VAL A 379 7.57 21.42 2.34
N TYR A 380 7.08 21.03 1.16
CA TYR A 380 6.11 21.82 0.42
C TYR A 380 4.70 21.30 0.68
N ILE A 381 3.89 22.12 1.34
CA ILE A 381 2.47 21.86 1.59
C ILE A 381 1.67 22.63 0.53
N PRO A 382 0.79 21.99 -0.26
CA PRO A 382 0.09 22.66 -1.35
C PRO A 382 -0.77 23.88 -0.96
N THR A 383 -1.17 23.98 0.31
CA THR A 383 -1.88 25.14 0.88
C THR A 383 -0.99 26.37 1.00
N ASN A 384 0.33 26.23 0.96
CA ASN A 384 1.26 27.35 1.02
C ASN A 384 1.12 28.27 -0.20
N ALA A 385 1.44 29.56 0.03
CA ALA A 385 1.73 30.48 -1.05
C ALA A 385 2.85 29.93 -1.96
N ALA A 386 2.86 30.34 -3.23
CA ALA A 386 3.87 29.86 -4.16
C ALA A 386 5.28 30.23 -3.67
N GLY A 387 6.20 29.25 -3.64
CA GLY A 387 7.56 29.46 -3.15
C GLY A 387 7.74 29.40 -1.63
N VAL A 388 6.66 29.26 -0.86
CA VAL A 388 6.72 29.15 0.61
C VAL A 388 6.77 27.69 1.03
N TYR A 389 7.72 27.39 1.92
CA TYR A 389 7.94 26.06 2.51
C TYR A 389 7.57 26.09 4.00
N SER A 390 7.28 24.92 4.54
CA SER A 390 7.11 24.69 5.97
C SER A 390 8.29 23.88 6.48
N TYR A 391 8.75 24.19 7.69
CA TYR A 391 9.98 23.69 8.29
C TYR A 391 9.65 23.00 9.61
N TRP A 392 9.84 21.69 9.68
CA TRP A 392 9.76 20.94 10.93
C TRP A 392 11.08 21.05 11.68
N SER A 393 11.03 21.32 12.98
CA SER A 393 12.17 21.17 13.90
C SER A 393 11.84 20.11 14.94
N ASP A 394 12.66 19.06 15.01
CA ASP A 394 12.49 18.00 16.01
C ASP A 394 12.83 18.50 17.42
N ASP A 395 13.80 19.42 17.53
CA ASP A 395 14.20 20.03 18.80
C ASP A 395 13.07 20.84 19.45
N ASN A 396 12.26 21.52 18.63
CA ASN A 396 11.16 22.35 19.11
C ASN A 396 9.80 21.62 19.08
N GLY A 397 9.69 20.51 18.34
CA GLY A 397 8.45 19.78 18.15
C GLY A 397 7.37 20.56 17.39
N GLU A 398 7.77 21.47 16.49
CA GLU A 398 6.83 22.33 15.77
C GLU A 398 7.23 22.60 14.31
N PHE A 399 6.22 22.89 13.49
CA PHE A 399 6.41 23.50 12.18
C PHE A 399 6.44 25.02 12.27
N THR A 400 7.33 25.62 11.50
CA THR A 400 7.36 27.05 11.21
C THR A 400 7.27 27.29 9.71
N GLY A 401 6.88 28.48 9.30
CA GLY A 401 6.78 28.86 7.88
C GLY A 401 5.60 28.19 7.14
N GLY A 402 4.99 28.93 6.21
CA GLY A 402 3.82 28.42 5.49
C GLY A 402 2.58 28.23 6.40
N SER A 403 1.68 27.35 5.97
CA SER A 403 0.38 27.08 6.61
C SER A 403 -0.16 25.70 6.19
N GLY A 404 -1.16 25.19 6.91
CA GLY A 404 -1.80 23.91 6.59
C GLY A 404 -1.01 22.67 7.03
N TYR A 405 -0.09 22.86 7.97
CA TYR A 405 0.57 21.79 8.71
C TYR A 405 -0.17 21.45 10.01
N ASP A 406 0.15 20.30 10.59
CA ASP A 406 -0.21 19.89 11.94
C ASP A 406 1.05 19.34 12.64
N ASN A 407 1.41 19.94 13.78
CA ASN A 407 2.62 19.60 14.52
C ASN A 407 2.62 18.13 14.99
N ASN A 408 1.45 17.52 15.20
CA ASN A 408 1.34 16.11 15.57
C ASN A 408 1.89 15.17 14.49
N TYR A 409 1.92 15.61 13.23
CA TYR A 409 2.42 14.84 12.09
C TYR A 409 3.80 15.31 11.63
N GLY A 410 4.45 16.20 12.35
CA GLY A 410 5.74 16.74 11.95
C GLY A 410 6.88 15.75 11.99
N ASN A 411 6.85 14.81 12.93
CA ASN A 411 7.81 13.70 12.94
C ASN A 411 7.53 12.63 11.86
N ILE A 412 6.61 12.86 10.92
CA ILE A 412 6.18 11.85 9.96
C ILE A 412 6.51 12.28 8.53
N ILE A 413 7.34 11.47 7.87
CA ILE A 413 7.51 11.53 6.41
C ILE A 413 6.68 10.39 5.82
N ALA A 414 5.56 10.75 5.20
CA ALA A 414 4.62 9.76 4.69
C ALA A 414 5.22 8.90 3.58
N ASN A 415 4.64 7.71 3.39
CA ASN A 415 4.90 6.90 2.20
C ASN A 415 4.70 7.79 0.95
N GLY A 416 5.58 7.69 -0.04
CA GLY A 416 5.50 8.48 -1.28
C GLY A 416 5.69 9.99 -1.13
N GLN A 417 6.13 10.49 0.03
CA GLN A 417 6.45 11.90 0.26
C GLN A 417 7.92 12.19 0.01
N ALA A 418 8.21 13.37 -0.53
CA ALA A 418 9.56 13.92 -0.57
C ALA A 418 9.69 15.19 0.27
N VAL A 419 10.83 15.33 0.94
CA VAL A 419 11.20 16.44 1.82
C VAL A 419 12.61 16.92 1.50
N PHE A 420 12.95 18.10 1.99
CA PHE A 420 14.29 18.66 1.91
C PHE A 420 14.99 18.48 3.26
N LEU A 421 16.14 17.81 3.27
CA LEU A 421 16.97 17.65 4.47
C LEU A 421 18.19 18.57 4.36
N GLN A 422 18.49 19.31 5.42
CA GLN A 422 19.64 20.22 5.45
C GLN A 422 20.92 19.44 5.79
N SER A 423 21.95 19.54 4.95
CA SER A 423 23.21 18.82 5.11
C SER A 423 24.14 19.46 6.13
N THR A 424 24.77 18.66 6.98
CA THR A 424 25.85 19.11 7.88
C THR A 424 27.25 18.93 7.28
N VAL A 425 27.36 18.23 6.15
CA VAL A 425 28.61 17.88 5.49
C VAL A 425 28.81 18.62 4.17
N ALA A 426 30.06 18.94 3.86
CA ALA A 426 30.45 19.35 2.51
C ALA A 426 30.64 18.09 1.63
N GLY A 427 30.04 18.09 0.44
CA GLY A 427 30.05 16.94 -0.46
C GLY A 427 28.76 16.12 -0.42
N ALA A 428 28.73 15.02 -1.16
CA ALA A 428 27.54 14.19 -1.32
C ALA A 428 27.03 13.66 0.03
N VAL A 429 25.71 13.71 0.24
CA VAL A 429 25.06 13.29 1.48
C VAL A 429 24.60 11.85 1.33
N THR A 430 25.16 10.93 2.11
CA THR A 430 24.73 9.52 2.12
C THR A 430 23.85 9.28 3.33
N LEU A 431 22.60 8.84 3.09
CA LEU A 431 21.62 8.57 4.14
C LEU A 431 21.35 7.09 4.28
N ASN A 432 21.42 6.60 5.51
CA ASN A 432 21.08 5.24 5.92
C ASN A 432 19.59 5.13 6.25
N PHE A 433 18.93 4.18 5.61
CA PHE A 433 17.54 3.82 5.81
C PHE A 433 17.46 2.44 6.46
N ASN A 434 16.68 2.35 7.54
CA ASN A 434 16.55 1.17 8.39
C ASN A 434 15.07 0.79 8.59
N GLU A 435 14.79 -0.50 8.72
CA GLU A 435 13.42 -1.01 8.98
C GLU A 435 12.79 -0.43 10.26
N ASN A 436 13.60 -0.15 11.29
CA ASN A 436 13.15 0.46 12.55
C ASN A 436 12.75 1.94 12.43
N GLN A 437 12.96 2.58 11.28
CA GLN A 437 12.49 3.94 11.02
C GLN A 437 11.02 3.96 10.57
N LYS A 438 10.46 2.82 10.12
CA LYS A 438 9.06 2.74 9.71
C LYS A 438 8.15 2.86 10.93
N ILE A 439 7.05 3.57 10.76
CA ILE A 439 6.02 3.75 11.80
C ILE A 439 4.66 3.24 11.34
N SER A 440 3.77 2.98 12.30
CA SER A 440 2.44 2.42 12.06
C SER A 440 1.42 3.47 11.64
N GLU A 441 1.73 4.27 10.62
CA GLU A 441 0.88 5.36 10.17
C GLU A 441 0.47 5.21 8.71
N ASN A 442 -0.84 5.05 8.52
CA ASN A 442 -1.45 4.74 7.22
C ASN A 442 -2.17 5.95 6.62
N ASN A 443 -2.38 7.01 7.42
CA ASN A 443 -3.21 8.15 7.09
C ASN A 443 -2.46 9.50 7.12
N THR A 444 -1.15 9.47 6.94
CA THR A 444 -0.30 10.63 7.19
C THR A 444 0.34 11.16 5.91
N GLY A 445 0.74 12.42 5.98
CA GLY A 445 1.36 13.19 4.90
C GLY A 445 0.45 14.27 4.33
N TYR A 446 1.06 15.34 3.82
CA TYR A 446 0.36 16.49 3.21
C TYR A 446 -0.27 16.20 1.83
N PHE A 447 -0.50 14.91 1.52
CA PHE A 447 -1.31 14.41 0.41
C PHE A 447 -2.74 14.08 0.84
N ARG A 448 -3.05 14.09 2.12
CA ARG A 448 -4.43 14.01 2.58
C ARG A 448 -4.59 15.17 3.52
N PRO A 449 -5.22 16.28 3.11
CA PRO A 449 -5.78 17.19 4.07
C PRO A 449 -6.94 16.46 4.73
N ASN A 450 -6.65 15.45 5.55
CA ASN A 450 -7.54 15.07 6.63
C ASN A 450 -7.42 16.19 7.63
N LYS A 451 -8.04 17.32 7.29
CA LYS A 451 -8.45 18.31 8.25
C LYS A 451 -9.64 17.69 8.99
N VAL A 452 -9.37 16.62 9.75
CA VAL A 452 -10.08 16.52 11.01
C VAL A 452 -9.53 17.72 11.76
N ILE A 453 -10.38 18.73 11.90
CA ILE A 453 -10.13 19.83 12.81
C ILE A 453 -10.00 19.18 14.18
N ASN A 454 -8.79 18.79 14.57
CA ASN A 454 -8.50 18.43 15.93
C ASN A 454 -8.39 19.77 16.66
N GLU A 455 -9.53 20.24 17.18
CA GLU A 455 -9.57 21.14 18.32
C GLU A 455 -8.54 20.62 19.38
N LYS A 456 -7.80 21.42 20.16
CA LYS A 456 -8.31 22.28 21.25
C LYS A 456 -7.12 23.05 21.86
N LEU A 457 -7.25 24.37 22.02
CA LEU A 457 -6.68 25.01 23.21
C LEU A 457 -7.81 25.07 24.24
N LYS A 458 -7.64 24.31 25.32
CA LYS A 458 -8.57 24.26 26.45
C LYS A 458 -7.80 24.70 27.68
N ILE A 459 -8.06 25.93 28.13
CA ILE A 459 -7.52 26.46 29.38
C ILE A 459 -8.61 26.28 30.42
N SER A 460 -8.31 25.49 31.44
CA SER A 460 -9.21 25.25 32.58
C SER A 460 -8.62 25.90 33.81
N TYR A 461 -9.39 26.72 34.51
CA TYR A 461 -9.03 27.19 35.84
C TYR A 461 -9.77 26.32 36.87
N SER A 462 -9.02 25.68 37.76
CA SER A 462 -9.56 24.76 38.78
C SER A 462 -8.78 24.88 40.08
N ASN A 463 -9.45 24.58 41.19
CA ASN A 463 -8.78 24.30 42.46
C ASN A 463 -8.74 22.77 42.69
N MET A 464 -8.24 22.30 43.84
CA MET A 464 -8.10 20.86 44.12
C MET A 464 -9.44 20.10 44.29
N GLN A 465 -10.57 20.78 44.32
CA GLN A 465 -11.88 20.20 44.64
C GLN A 465 -12.91 20.37 43.52
N GLU A 466 -12.79 21.42 42.69
CA GLU A 466 -13.70 21.64 41.56
C GLU A 466 -13.11 22.52 40.43
N LYS A 467 -13.76 22.46 39.27
CA LYS A 467 -13.43 23.25 38.08
C LYS A 467 -14.26 24.53 38.06
N ILE A 468 -13.58 25.67 37.94
CA ILE A 468 -14.15 27.01 38.16
C ILE A 468 -14.54 27.67 36.84
N ASP A 469 -13.70 27.56 35.79
CA ASP A 469 -14.00 28.17 34.48
C ASP A 469 -13.28 27.45 33.31
N GLU A 470 -13.76 27.70 32.08
CA GLU A 470 -13.23 27.14 30.85
C GLU A 470 -13.26 28.13 29.67
N LEU A 471 -12.10 28.32 29.03
CA LEU A 471 -12.00 28.95 27.71
C LEU A 471 -11.73 27.91 26.64
N VAL A 472 -12.55 27.93 25.58
CA VAL A 472 -12.37 27.14 24.36
C VAL A 472 -12.22 28.09 23.18
N ILE A 473 -11.06 28.06 22.53
CA ILE A 473 -10.83 28.80 21.28
C ILE A 473 -11.06 27.86 20.10
N ARG A 474 -11.94 28.29 19.18
CA ARG A 474 -12.20 27.67 17.88
C ARG A 474 -11.99 28.71 16.79
N TYR A 475 -11.39 28.31 15.69
CA TYR A 475 -11.34 29.13 14.48
C TYR A 475 -12.16 28.45 13.38
N SER A 476 -13.17 29.13 12.86
CA SER A 476 -13.83 28.82 11.60
C SER A 476 -13.39 29.85 10.56
N ASN A 477 -12.94 29.40 9.40
CA ASN A 477 -12.96 30.27 8.22
C ASN A 477 -14.09 29.76 7.34
N ASP A 478 -15.05 30.65 7.10
CA ASP A 478 -16.02 30.56 6.01
C ASP A 478 -15.34 30.40 4.64
#